data_AF-A0A4Q1CP16-F1
#
_entry.id   AF-A0A4Q1CP16-F1
#
_cell.length_a   1.000
_cell.length_b   1.000
_cell.length_c   1.000
_cell.angle_alpha   90.00
_cell.angle_beta   90.00
_cell.angle_gamma   90.00
#
_symmetry.space_group_name_H-M   'P 1'
#
loop_
_entity.id
_entity.type
_entity.pdbx_description
1 polymer ?
#
loop_
_entity_poly.entity_id
_entity_poly.type
_entity_poly.pdbx_seq_one_letter_code
_entity_poly.pdbx_strand_id
1 'polypeptide(L)'
;MESFYTLQGEGFHQGRAAYFIRLGGCDVGCVWCDVKDSWDATKHPKYSVEEIVEKMEKELGIRNRELGSNLQPLTSNLKPIVVITGGEPLMHNLDALTKAIHTAGYQTNIETSGSSPLSGEWDWICLSPKKFKAPLPEVVPHASELKVVIFNKSDFAWAETYAAQVSSNCKLYLQPEWDKAAQVTPLIIDYIKANPQWELSLQVHKYINVP
;
A
#
# COMPACT_ATOMS: atom_id res chain seq x y z
N MET A 1 -4.06 -12.29 -7.11
CA MET A 1 -3.44 -13.27 -6.18
C MET A 1 -4.41 -13.58 -5.05
N GLU A 2 -4.76 -12.60 -4.22
CA GLU A 2 -5.64 -12.78 -3.06
C GLU A 2 -6.42 -11.50 -2.75
N SER A 3 -7.46 -11.62 -1.95
CA SER A 3 -8.19 -10.47 -1.40
C SER A 3 -8.79 -10.83 -0.03
N PHE A 4 -8.81 -9.87 0.89
CA PHE A 4 -9.20 -10.08 2.28
C PHE A 4 -9.47 -8.75 3.01
N TYR A 5 -10.28 -8.79 4.07
CA TYR A 5 -10.51 -7.63 4.95
C TYR A 5 -9.71 -7.75 6.25
N THR A 6 -8.95 -6.71 6.58
CA THR A 6 -8.02 -6.64 7.72
C THR A 6 -7.87 -5.19 8.18
N LEU A 7 -6.81 -4.88 8.94
CA LEU A 7 -6.34 -3.53 9.19
C LEU A 7 -5.16 -3.19 8.26
N GLN A 8 -5.13 -2.00 7.67
CA GLN A 8 -3.91 -1.47 7.05
C GLN A 8 -2.82 -1.42 8.13
N GLY A 9 -1.72 -2.12 7.89
CA GLY A 9 -0.67 -2.32 8.89
C GLY A 9 0.46 -1.30 8.80
N GLU A 10 0.46 -0.40 7.81
CA GLU A 10 1.61 0.47 7.49
C GLU A 10 1.16 1.90 7.13
N GLY A 11 2.10 2.85 7.18
CA GLY A 11 1.94 4.21 6.67
C GLY A 11 0.89 5.06 7.38
N PHE A 12 0.40 6.09 6.68
CA PHE A 12 -0.56 7.07 7.20
C PHE A 12 -1.89 6.45 7.67
N HIS A 13 -2.32 5.37 7.02
CA HIS A 13 -3.58 4.68 7.33
C HIS A 13 -3.43 3.49 8.27
N GLN A 14 -2.26 3.32 8.90
CA GLN A 14 -2.02 2.27 9.88
C GLN A 14 -3.13 2.17 10.93
N GLY A 15 -3.63 0.96 11.17
CA GLY A 15 -4.71 0.64 12.12
C GLY A 15 -6.12 0.86 11.58
N ARG A 16 -6.31 1.43 10.37
CA ARG A 16 -7.64 1.57 9.77
C ARG A 16 -8.10 0.26 9.14
N ALA A 17 -9.38 -0.05 9.29
CA ALA A 17 -9.97 -1.19 8.59
C ALA A 17 -9.98 -0.97 7.08
N ALA A 18 -9.54 -1.99 6.33
CA ALA A 18 -9.39 -1.92 4.89
C ALA A 18 -9.59 -3.29 4.23
N TYR A 19 -10.14 -3.27 3.02
CA TYR A 19 -10.20 -4.43 2.15
C TYR A 19 -9.00 -4.42 1.21
N PHE A 20 -8.19 -5.46 1.23
CA PHE A 20 -7.01 -5.58 0.38
C PHE A 20 -7.35 -6.37 -0.89
N ILE A 21 -6.90 -5.85 -2.03
CA ILE A 21 -6.89 -6.55 -3.32
C ILE A 21 -5.43 -6.67 -3.73
N ARG A 22 -4.86 -7.87 -3.59
CA ARG A 22 -3.48 -8.17 -3.96
C ARG A 22 -3.45 -8.76 -5.37
N LEU A 23 -2.96 -7.98 -6.33
CA LEU A 23 -2.77 -8.39 -7.72
C LEU A 23 -1.55 -9.31 -7.87
N GLY A 24 -1.52 -10.07 -8.97
CA GLY A 24 -0.34 -10.87 -9.36
C GLY A 24 0.42 -10.16 -10.47
N GLY A 25 1.73 -10.35 -10.53
CA GLY A 25 2.66 -9.69 -11.45
C GLY A 25 3.57 -8.69 -10.75
N CYS A 26 4.89 -8.92 -10.78
CA CYS A 26 5.89 -7.93 -10.35
C CYS A 26 7.17 -8.12 -11.16
N ASP A 27 7.69 -7.05 -11.74
CA ASP A 27 8.97 -7.05 -12.47
C ASP A 27 10.07 -6.21 -11.80
N VAL A 28 9.83 -5.75 -10.57
CA VAL A 28 10.76 -4.89 -9.82
C VAL A 28 11.98 -5.65 -9.31
N GLY A 29 11.82 -6.92 -8.91
CA GLY A 29 12.94 -7.78 -8.53
C GLY A 29 13.58 -7.51 -7.16
N CYS A 30 12.80 -7.07 -6.15
CA CYS A 30 13.33 -6.81 -4.81
C CYS A 30 13.84 -8.09 -4.12
N VAL A 31 15.12 -8.10 -3.71
CA VAL A 31 15.74 -9.28 -3.06
C VAL A 31 15.08 -9.68 -1.74
N TRP A 32 14.57 -8.68 -1.01
CA TRP A 32 13.93 -8.78 0.31
C TRP A 32 12.39 -8.79 0.24
N CYS A 33 11.79 -8.97 -0.94
CA CYS A 33 10.33 -9.04 -1.05
C CYS A 33 9.78 -10.19 -0.18
N ASP A 34 8.82 -9.86 0.69
CA ASP A 34 8.12 -10.81 1.56
C ASP A 34 6.95 -11.52 0.86
N VAL A 35 6.59 -11.11 -0.37
CA VAL A 35 5.50 -11.70 -1.17
C VAL A 35 5.97 -12.11 -2.57
N LYS A 36 7.08 -12.85 -2.67
CA LYS A 36 7.64 -13.31 -3.97
C LYS A 36 6.69 -14.16 -4.80
N ASP A 37 5.76 -14.87 -4.16
CA ASP A 37 4.73 -15.66 -4.84
C ASP A 37 3.82 -14.79 -5.74
N SER A 38 3.77 -13.48 -5.51
CA SER A 38 3.03 -12.54 -6.35
C SER A 38 3.71 -12.24 -7.70
N TRP A 39 4.98 -12.55 -7.91
CA TRP A 39 5.75 -12.00 -9.04
C TRP A 39 5.31 -12.54 -10.41
N ASP A 40 5.06 -13.84 -10.51
CA ASP A 40 4.65 -14.47 -11.76
C ASP A 40 3.13 -14.36 -11.93
N ALA A 41 2.69 -13.38 -12.72
CA ALA A 41 1.27 -13.16 -13.00
C ALA A 41 0.57 -14.39 -13.59
N THR A 42 1.30 -15.27 -14.29
CA THR A 42 0.71 -16.43 -14.97
C THR A 42 0.28 -17.54 -13.99
N LYS A 43 0.79 -17.51 -12.76
CA LYS A 43 0.43 -18.46 -11.69
C LYS A 43 -0.86 -18.10 -10.96
N HIS A 44 -1.43 -16.94 -11.23
CA HIS A 44 -2.60 -16.41 -10.51
C HIS A 44 -3.85 -16.45 -11.38
N PRO A 45 -5.04 -16.67 -10.78
CA PRO A 45 -6.30 -16.61 -11.50
C PRO A 45 -6.55 -15.20 -12.07
N LYS A 46 -7.23 -15.14 -13.20
CA LYS A 46 -7.74 -13.91 -13.81
C LYS A 46 -9.19 -13.72 -13.42
N TYR A 47 -9.54 -12.50 -13.08
CA TYR A 47 -10.90 -12.09 -12.75
C TYR A 47 -11.27 -10.86 -13.58
N SER A 48 -12.55 -10.72 -13.91
CA SER A 48 -13.08 -9.46 -14.41
C SER A 48 -13.16 -8.41 -13.27
N VAL A 49 -13.33 -7.14 -13.63
CA VAL A 49 -13.51 -6.07 -12.64
C VAL A 49 -14.78 -6.31 -11.82
N GLU A 50 -15.85 -6.76 -12.48
CA GLU A 50 -17.14 -7.08 -11.87
C GLU A 50 -16.97 -8.19 -10.83
N GLU A 51 -16.28 -9.29 -11.17
CA GLU A 51 -16.04 -10.39 -10.24
C GLU A 51 -15.25 -9.95 -8.99
N ILE A 52 -14.26 -9.06 -9.17
CA ILE A 52 -13.47 -8.52 -8.06
C ILE A 52 -14.35 -7.67 -7.12
N VAL A 53 -15.16 -6.77 -7.68
CA VAL A 53 -16.03 -5.87 -6.91
C VAL A 53 -17.16 -6.63 -6.23
N GLU A 54 -17.80 -7.56 -6.91
CA GLU A 54 -18.86 -8.42 -6.33
C GLU A 54 -18.33 -9.23 -5.14
N LYS A 55 -17.12 -9.81 -5.27
CA LYS A 55 -16.48 -10.54 -4.18
C LYS A 55 -16.23 -9.62 -2.98
N MET A 56 -15.67 -8.43 -3.22
CA MET A 56 -15.41 -7.42 -2.19
C MET A 56 -16.68 -7.03 -1.44
N GLU A 57 -17.74 -6.64 -2.16
CA GLU A 57 -19.01 -6.22 -1.56
C GLU A 57 -19.66 -7.36 -0.77
N LYS A 58 -19.59 -8.59 -1.28
CA LYS A 58 -20.10 -9.77 -0.58
C LYS A 58 -19.37 -9.99 0.75
N GLU A 59 -18.04 -9.97 0.75
CA GLU A 59 -17.24 -10.18 1.97
C GLU A 59 -17.46 -9.07 3.00
N LEU A 60 -17.49 -7.81 2.57
CA LEU A 60 -17.79 -6.67 3.44
C LEU A 60 -19.24 -6.71 3.97
N GLY A 61 -20.20 -7.10 3.12
CA GLY A 61 -21.61 -7.25 3.49
C GLY A 61 -21.90 -8.45 4.40
N ILE A 62 -21.09 -9.51 4.36
CA ILE A 62 -21.15 -10.61 5.34
C ILE A 62 -20.64 -10.13 6.69
N ARG A 63 -19.50 -9.43 6.74
CA ARG A 63 -18.95 -8.90 8.00
C ARG A 63 -19.91 -7.93 8.69
N ASN A 64 -20.60 -7.09 7.93
CA ASN A 64 -21.65 -6.22 8.48
C ASN A 64 -22.82 -6.99 9.11
N ARG A 65 -23.11 -8.21 8.62
CA ARG A 65 -24.15 -9.09 9.19
C ARG A 65 -23.65 -9.86 10.42
N GLU A 66 -22.42 -10.37 10.40
CA GLU A 66 -21.82 -11.12 11.52
C GLU A 66 -21.53 -10.25 12.74
N LEU A 67 -21.18 -8.97 12.54
CA LEU A 67 -20.96 -8.00 13.61
C LEU A 67 -22.27 -7.54 14.30
N GLY A 68 -23.42 -8.12 13.92
CA GLY A 68 -24.74 -7.80 14.45
C GLY A 68 -25.26 -6.46 13.93
N SER A 69 -26.58 -6.35 13.81
CA SER A 69 -27.33 -5.15 13.34
C SER A 69 -27.15 -3.88 14.17
N ASN A 70 -26.15 -3.84 15.08
CA ASN A 70 -25.83 -2.73 15.96
C ASN A 70 -24.65 -1.87 15.45
N LEU A 71 -24.03 -2.22 14.32
CA LEU A 71 -23.29 -1.22 13.56
C LEU A 71 -24.30 -0.18 13.10
N GLN A 72 -24.24 1.02 13.69
CA GLN A 72 -24.95 2.16 13.13
C GLN A 72 -24.63 2.21 11.62
N PRO A 73 -25.62 2.50 10.75
CA PRO A 73 -25.30 2.86 9.37
C PRO A 73 -24.16 3.88 9.43
N LEU A 74 -23.15 3.79 8.56
CA LEU A 74 -21.98 4.69 8.53
C LEU A 74 -22.45 6.16 8.65
N THR A 75 -22.65 6.64 9.88
CA THR A 75 -22.98 8.01 10.26
C THR A 75 -21.70 8.83 10.32
N SER A 76 -20.56 8.15 10.26
CA SER A 76 -19.29 8.75 9.93
C SER A 76 -19.25 9.09 8.45
N ASN A 77 -18.88 10.33 8.12
CA ASN A 77 -18.46 10.77 6.78
C ASN A 77 -17.22 10.01 6.23
N LEU A 78 -16.77 8.95 6.90
CA LEU A 78 -15.60 8.15 6.55
C LEU A 78 -16.05 6.98 5.69
N LYS A 79 -15.69 7.04 4.40
CA LYS A 79 -15.85 5.94 3.47
C LYS A 79 -14.87 4.79 3.81
N PRO A 80 -15.25 3.51 3.65
CA PRO A 80 -14.34 2.39 3.88
C PRO A 80 -13.24 2.36 2.81
N ILE A 81 -12.05 1.87 3.17
CA ILE A 81 -10.87 1.85 2.29
C ILE A 81 -10.75 0.50 1.58
N VAL A 82 -10.41 0.55 0.30
CA VAL A 82 -9.91 -0.57 -0.49
C VAL A 82 -8.46 -0.30 -0.87
N VAL A 83 -7.53 -1.13 -0.39
CA VAL A 83 -6.10 -1.03 -0.71
C VAL A 83 -5.77 -1.98 -1.85
N ILE A 84 -5.40 -1.43 -2.99
CA ILE A 84 -4.90 -2.18 -4.16
C ILE A 84 -3.38 -2.26 -4.06
N THR A 85 -2.86 -3.48 -4.07
CA THR A 85 -1.43 -3.79 -3.90
C THR A 85 -1.09 -5.04 -4.71
N GLY A 86 0.06 -5.66 -4.44
CA GLY A 86 0.38 -7.01 -4.87
C GLY A 86 1.15 -7.09 -6.16
N GLY A 87 2.24 -7.83 -6.10
CA GLY A 87 3.35 -7.58 -6.99
C GLY A 87 3.57 -6.08 -7.16
N GLU A 88 3.68 -5.60 -8.39
CA GLU A 88 3.54 -4.18 -8.72
C GLU A 88 2.15 -3.92 -9.34
N PRO A 89 1.22 -3.24 -8.64
CA PRO A 89 -0.14 -3.05 -9.14
C PRO A 89 -0.20 -2.26 -10.45
N LEU A 90 0.71 -1.31 -10.68
CA LEU A 90 0.76 -0.51 -11.92
C LEU A 90 1.29 -1.29 -13.15
N MET A 91 1.59 -2.59 -13.03
CA MET A 91 1.72 -3.45 -14.21
C MET A 91 0.38 -3.68 -14.94
N HIS A 92 -0.73 -3.35 -14.29
CA HIS A 92 -2.08 -3.43 -14.83
C HIS A 92 -2.64 -2.02 -15.05
N ASN A 93 -3.56 -1.88 -16.01
CA ASN A 93 -4.39 -0.67 -16.07
C ASN A 93 -5.51 -0.79 -15.02
N LEU A 94 -5.60 0.19 -14.12
CA LEU A 94 -6.51 0.19 -12.97
C LEU A 94 -7.69 1.16 -13.10
N ASP A 95 -7.88 1.79 -14.27
CA ASP A 95 -8.94 2.78 -14.52
C ASP A 95 -10.34 2.21 -14.26
N ALA A 96 -10.63 1.05 -14.86
CA ALA A 96 -11.93 0.40 -14.71
C ALA A 96 -12.19 -0.08 -13.27
N LEU A 97 -11.16 -0.63 -12.62
CA LEU A 97 -11.28 -1.18 -11.26
C LEU A 97 -11.53 -0.07 -10.24
N THR A 98 -10.71 0.99 -10.27
CA THR A 98 -10.85 2.12 -9.34
C THR A 98 -12.20 2.81 -9.50
N LYS A 99 -12.63 3.06 -10.74
CA LYS A 99 -13.95 3.63 -11.03
C LYS A 99 -15.10 2.77 -10.49
N ALA A 100 -15.02 1.45 -10.65
CA ALA A 100 -16.04 0.53 -10.13
C ALA A 100 -16.10 0.55 -8.60
N ILE A 101 -14.94 0.57 -7.93
CA ILE A 101 -14.84 0.67 -6.46
C ILE A 101 -15.40 2.00 -5.94
N HIS A 102 -15.09 3.12 -6.61
CA HIS A 102 -15.66 4.43 -6.28
C HIS A 102 -17.17 4.47 -6.47
N THR A 103 -17.67 3.86 -7.55
CA THR A 103 -19.12 3.74 -7.83
C THR A 103 -19.83 2.95 -6.73
N ALA A 104 -19.17 1.93 -6.17
CA ALA A 104 -19.65 1.16 -5.03
C ALA A 104 -19.52 1.91 -3.67
N GLY A 105 -19.01 3.14 -3.67
CA GLY A 105 -19.00 4.03 -2.49
C GLY A 105 -17.77 3.92 -1.59
N TYR A 106 -16.72 3.22 -2.02
CA TYR A 106 -15.49 3.03 -1.25
C TYR A 106 -14.39 4.02 -1.68
N GLN A 107 -13.34 4.15 -0.86
CA GLN A 107 -12.11 4.86 -1.22
C GLN A 107 -11.07 3.91 -1.80
N THR A 108 -10.27 4.38 -2.75
CA THR A 108 -9.20 3.62 -3.38
C THR A 108 -7.83 4.10 -2.90
N ASN A 109 -7.06 3.18 -2.33
CA ASN A 109 -5.69 3.41 -1.95
C ASN A 109 -4.78 2.48 -2.76
N ILE A 110 -3.61 2.95 -3.17
CA ILE A 110 -2.60 2.11 -3.85
C ILE A 110 -1.29 2.04 -3.06
N GLU A 111 -0.69 0.86 -3.05
CA GLU A 111 0.67 0.60 -2.58
C GLU A 111 1.54 0.21 -3.79
N THR A 112 2.38 1.11 -4.29
CA THR A 112 3.15 0.90 -5.53
C THR A 112 4.64 1.22 -5.34
N SER A 113 5.52 0.56 -6.11
CA SER A 113 6.91 0.99 -6.26
C SER A 113 7.07 2.21 -7.18
N GLY A 114 6.03 2.51 -7.97
CA GLY A 114 6.00 3.56 -8.99
C GLY A 114 6.72 3.20 -10.29
N SER A 115 7.15 1.94 -10.47
CA SER A 115 8.00 1.52 -11.59
C SER A 115 7.30 1.39 -12.95
N SER A 116 6.03 1.77 -13.03
CA SER A 116 5.17 1.69 -14.21
C SER A 116 4.23 2.92 -14.25
N PRO A 117 3.67 3.29 -15.42
CA PRO A 117 2.82 4.47 -15.54
C PRO A 117 1.62 4.44 -14.61
N LEU A 118 1.29 5.58 -14.01
CA LEU A 118 0.13 5.70 -13.14
C LEU A 118 -1.17 5.53 -13.95
N SER A 119 -2.03 4.62 -13.51
CA SER A 119 -3.41 4.46 -13.98
C SER A 119 -4.33 4.33 -12.78
N GLY A 120 -5.63 4.54 -12.98
CA GLY A 120 -6.64 4.58 -11.93
C GLY A 120 -6.87 5.96 -11.32
N GLU A 121 -7.99 6.08 -10.62
CA GLU A 121 -8.35 7.23 -9.80
C GLU A 121 -8.14 6.86 -8.32
N TRP A 122 -7.32 7.64 -7.60
CA TRP A 122 -6.84 7.30 -6.25
C TRP A 122 -7.23 8.36 -5.22
N ASP A 123 -7.78 7.92 -4.09
CA ASP A 123 -7.93 8.75 -2.89
C ASP A 123 -6.58 8.89 -2.15
N TRP A 124 -5.71 7.88 -2.24
CA TRP A 124 -4.41 7.87 -1.58
C TRP A 124 -3.37 7.05 -2.35
N ILE A 125 -2.19 7.63 -2.59
CA ILE A 125 -1.07 6.97 -3.27
C ILE A 125 0.09 6.82 -2.29
N CYS A 126 0.36 5.57 -1.89
CA CYS A 126 1.59 5.20 -1.20
C CYS A 126 2.65 4.79 -2.20
N LEU A 127 3.68 5.63 -2.33
CA LEU A 127 4.85 5.36 -3.15
C LEU A 127 5.98 4.80 -2.28
N SER A 128 6.44 3.59 -2.61
CA SER A 128 7.56 2.94 -1.93
C SER A 128 8.69 2.61 -2.91
N PRO A 129 9.54 3.59 -3.26
CA PRO A 129 10.48 3.47 -4.38
C PRO A 129 11.54 2.39 -4.11
N LYS A 130 11.86 1.58 -5.11
CA LYS A 130 12.81 0.47 -5.00
C LYS A 130 14.07 0.74 -5.81
N LYS A 131 15.24 0.40 -5.26
CA LYS A 131 16.53 0.56 -5.95
C LYS A 131 16.70 -0.36 -7.17
N PHE A 132 15.95 -1.46 -7.22
CA PHE A 132 16.03 -2.48 -8.27
C PHE A 132 15.36 -2.04 -9.58
N LYS A 133 14.29 -1.24 -9.46
CA LYS A 133 13.61 -0.59 -10.57
C LYS A 133 13.01 0.72 -10.04
N ALA A 134 13.62 1.83 -10.42
CA ALA A 134 13.24 3.16 -9.93
C ALA A 134 11.81 3.51 -10.37
N PRO A 135 11.07 4.30 -9.58
CA PRO A 135 9.80 4.87 -10.04
C PRO A 135 9.99 5.74 -11.27
N LEU A 136 8.95 5.82 -12.09
CA LEU A 136 8.92 6.77 -13.19
C LEU A 136 8.77 8.20 -12.65
N PRO A 137 9.51 9.19 -13.17
CA PRO A 137 9.47 10.56 -12.66
C PRO A 137 8.07 11.17 -12.61
N GLU A 138 7.20 10.81 -13.55
CA GLU A 138 5.82 11.29 -13.59
C GLU A 138 4.95 10.77 -12.43
N VAL A 139 5.30 9.65 -11.79
CA VAL A 139 4.52 9.09 -10.67
C VAL A 139 4.83 9.80 -9.36
N VAL A 140 6.08 10.24 -9.18
CA VAL A 140 6.60 10.75 -7.89
C VAL A 140 5.80 11.95 -7.35
N PRO A 141 5.46 12.97 -8.16
CA PRO A 141 4.71 14.13 -7.66
C PRO A 141 3.29 13.81 -7.18
N HIS A 142 2.72 12.66 -7.57
CA HIS A 142 1.37 12.24 -7.19
C HIS A 142 1.30 11.50 -5.85
N ALA A 143 2.45 11.14 -5.25
CA ALA A 143 2.49 10.46 -3.98
C ALA A 143 1.80 11.28 -2.87
N SER A 144 0.85 10.65 -2.18
CA SER A 144 0.25 11.17 -0.94
C SER A 144 1.14 10.85 0.27
N GLU A 145 1.82 9.71 0.20
CA GLU A 145 2.92 9.36 1.10
C GLU A 145 4.08 8.70 0.35
N LEU A 146 5.29 9.01 0.81
CA LEU A 146 6.54 8.38 0.43
C LEU A 146 6.98 7.48 1.58
N LYS A 147 6.90 6.16 1.39
CA LYS A 147 7.24 5.16 2.40
C LYS A 147 8.48 4.38 1.98
N VAL A 148 9.64 4.73 2.51
CA VAL A 148 10.92 4.16 2.08
C VAL A 148 11.34 3.02 3.01
N VAL A 149 11.55 1.84 2.43
CA VAL A 149 12.06 0.68 3.17
C VAL A 149 13.55 0.84 3.41
N ILE A 150 13.97 0.73 4.67
CA ILE A 150 15.35 0.80 5.11
C ILE A 150 15.83 -0.61 5.43
N PHE A 151 16.68 -1.16 4.57
CA PHE A 151 17.36 -2.44 4.71
C PHE A 151 18.82 -2.26 5.18
N ASN A 152 19.45 -1.14 4.82
CA ASN A 152 20.80 -0.73 5.23
C ASN A 152 20.97 0.81 5.23
N LYS A 153 22.12 1.29 5.71
CA LYS A 153 22.40 2.74 5.84
C LYS A 153 22.36 3.53 4.53
N SER A 154 22.63 2.91 3.38
CA SER A 154 22.57 3.61 2.09
C SER A 154 21.13 3.93 1.65
N ASP A 155 20.12 3.38 2.32
CA ASP A 155 18.71 3.62 2.00
C ASP A 155 18.23 4.98 2.50
N PHE A 156 18.89 5.60 3.49
CA PHE A 156 18.58 6.98 3.89
C PHE A 156 18.84 7.99 2.76
N ALA A 157 19.97 7.85 2.05
CA ALA A 157 20.25 8.70 0.89
C ALA A 157 19.25 8.51 -0.25
N TRP A 158 18.77 7.27 -0.42
CA TRP A 158 17.68 6.97 -1.36
C TRP A 158 16.37 7.63 -0.92
N ALA A 159 16.07 7.64 0.37
CA ALA A 159 14.89 8.29 0.92
C ALA A 159 14.91 9.80 0.63
N GLU A 160 16.01 10.47 0.93
CA GLU A 160 16.20 11.91 0.67
C GLU A 160 16.10 12.25 -0.82
N THR A 161 16.56 11.36 -1.70
CA THR A 161 16.48 11.56 -3.16
C THR A 161 15.03 11.72 -3.63
N TYR A 162 14.10 10.91 -3.12
CA TYR A 162 12.68 11.00 -3.49
C TYR A 162 11.90 11.98 -2.63
N ALA A 163 12.29 12.22 -1.39
CA ALA A 163 11.69 13.26 -0.55
C ALA A 163 11.80 14.65 -1.20
N ALA A 164 12.89 14.91 -1.91
CA ALA A 164 13.09 16.15 -2.68
C ALA A 164 12.21 16.28 -3.93
N GLN A 165 11.56 15.20 -4.38
CA GLN A 165 10.79 15.13 -5.64
C GLN A 165 9.27 15.02 -5.43
N VAL A 166 8.83 14.58 -4.25
CA VAL A 166 7.40 14.54 -3.90
C VAL A 166 6.88 15.93 -3.55
N SER A 167 5.56 16.08 -3.55
CA SER A 167 4.92 17.35 -3.16
C SER A 167 5.19 17.69 -1.68
N SER A 168 5.11 18.97 -1.31
CA SER A 168 5.28 19.42 0.08
C SER A 168 4.19 18.90 1.04
N ASN A 169 3.07 18.40 0.51
CA ASN A 169 2.00 17.79 1.30
C ASN A 169 2.18 16.27 1.48
N CYS A 170 3.15 15.67 0.78
CA CYS A 170 3.42 14.25 0.86
C CYS A 170 3.98 13.88 2.24
N LYS A 171 3.40 12.86 2.86
CA LYS A 171 3.89 12.32 4.13
C LYS A 171 5.16 11.51 3.92
N LEU A 172 6.15 11.67 4.78
CA LEU A 172 7.45 11.03 4.64
C LEU A 172 7.63 9.97 5.71
N TYR A 173 7.67 8.70 5.30
CA TYR A 173 7.82 7.55 6.20
C TYR A 173 9.09 6.77 5.92
N LEU A 174 9.78 6.38 7.00
CA LEU A 174 10.84 5.38 6.97
C LEU A 174 10.31 4.10 7.61
N GLN A 175 10.44 2.99 6.88
CA GLN A 175 9.96 1.69 7.30
C GLN A 175 11.15 0.73 7.45
N PRO A 176 11.36 0.09 8.61
CA PRO A 176 12.36 -0.96 8.71
C PRO A 176 11.97 -2.12 7.79
N GLU A 177 12.93 -2.65 7.03
CA GLU A 177 12.75 -3.99 6.46
C GLU A 177 12.62 -5.00 7.61
N TRP A 178 11.64 -5.90 7.51
CA TRP A 178 11.21 -6.76 8.60
C TRP A 178 12.32 -7.65 9.17
N ASP A 179 13.02 -8.39 8.31
CA ASP A 179 14.04 -9.35 8.74
C ASP A 179 15.28 -8.63 9.30
N LYS A 180 15.44 -7.34 8.99
CA LYS A 180 16.48 -6.45 9.52
C LYS A 180 16.00 -5.53 10.62
N ALA A 181 14.75 -5.61 11.06
CA ALA A 181 14.15 -4.60 11.94
C ALA A 181 14.96 -4.34 13.21
N ALA A 182 15.49 -5.38 13.87
CA ALA A 182 16.32 -5.24 15.07
C ALA A 182 17.61 -4.43 14.83
N GLN A 183 18.14 -4.45 13.61
CA GLN A 183 19.39 -3.78 13.22
C GLN A 183 19.12 -2.34 12.75
N VAL A 184 18.07 -2.14 11.95
CA VAL A 184 17.81 -0.85 11.29
C VAL A 184 16.88 0.06 12.06
N THR A 185 15.98 -0.45 12.91
CA THR A 185 15.04 0.38 13.67
C THR A 185 15.76 1.41 14.57
N PRO A 186 16.83 1.06 15.31
CA PRO A 186 17.59 2.07 16.07
C PRO A 186 18.17 3.16 15.17
N LEU A 187 18.66 2.79 13.98
CA LEU A 187 19.20 3.75 13.01
C LEU A 187 18.12 4.69 12.46
N ILE A 188 16.93 4.15 12.19
CA ILE A 188 15.77 4.94 11.74
C ILE A 188 15.34 5.93 12.82
N ILE A 189 15.27 5.48 14.09
CA ILE A 189 14.92 6.34 15.23
C ILE A 189 15.91 7.50 15.35
N ASP A 190 17.21 7.22 15.32
CA ASP A 190 18.23 8.26 15.39
C ASP A 190 18.17 9.20 14.18
N TYR A 191 17.91 8.66 12.99
CA TYR A 191 17.77 9.46 11.77
C TYR A 191 16.57 10.41 11.82
N ILE A 192 15.40 9.91 12.24
CA ILE A 192 14.17 10.71 12.40
C ILE A 192 14.37 11.81 13.44
N LYS A 193 15.02 11.52 14.58
CA LYS A 193 15.32 12.53 15.60
C LYS A 193 16.19 13.67 15.06
N ALA A 194 17.05 13.38 14.07
CA ALA A 194 17.86 14.40 13.39
C ALA A 194 17.13 15.07 12.21
N ASN A 195 16.13 14.41 11.63
CA ASN A 195 15.39 14.83 10.43
C ASN A 195 13.87 14.69 10.68
N PRO A 196 13.27 15.59 11.49
CA PRO A 196 11.92 15.40 12.02
C PRO A 196 10.79 15.54 10.99
N GLN A 197 11.11 15.83 9.72
CA GLN A 197 10.13 15.69 8.63
C GLN A 197 9.73 14.22 8.37
N TRP A 198 10.58 13.27 8.78
CA TRP A 198 10.32 11.85 8.63
C TRP A 198 9.57 11.29 9.83
N GLU A 199 8.67 10.35 9.57
CA GLU A 199 7.92 9.58 10.56
C GLU A 199 8.27 8.08 10.44
N LEU A 200 8.09 7.33 11.52
CA LEU A 200 8.32 5.88 11.53
C LEU A 200 7.06 5.15 11.07
N SER A 201 7.16 4.32 10.02
CA SER A 201 6.11 3.38 9.63
C SER A 201 6.52 1.97 10.05
N LEU A 202 5.77 1.35 10.97
CA LEU A 202 5.99 -0.04 11.35
C LEU A 202 5.09 -0.95 10.52
N GLN A 203 5.49 -2.22 10.36
CA GLN A 203 4.63 -3.26 9.82
C GLN A 203 3.76 -3.86 10.94
N VAL A 204 2.81 -3.08 11.47
CA VAL A 204 2.05 -3.43 12.69
C VAL A 204 1.32 -4.76 12.56
N HIS A 205 0.84 -5.10 11.36
CA HIS A 205 0.17 -6.37 11.07
C HIS A 205 1.02 -7.59 11.46
N LYS A 206 2.35 -7.51 11.31
CA LYS A 206 3.28 -8.58 11.71
C LYS A 206 3.45 -8.71 13.23
N TYR A 207 3.18 -7.65 14.00
CA TYR A 207 3.20 -7.69 15.47
C TYR A 207 1.88 -8.21 16.06
N ILE A 208 0.76 -7.87 15.44
CA ILE A 208 -0.59 -8.26 15.91
C ILE A 208 -1.11 -9.54 15.26
N ASN A 209 -0.32 -10.16 14.37
CA ASN A 209 -0.63 -11.41 13.68
C ASN A 209 -1.94 -11.37 12.87
N VAL A 210 -2.13 -10.29 12.09
CA VAL A 210 -3.21 -10.20 11.10
C VAL A 210 -2.63 -10.21 9.68
N PRO A 211 -3.39 -10.69 8.68
CA PRO A 211 -3.01 -10.59 7.28
C PRO A 211 -2.77 -9.13 6.84
#